data_AF-A0A928NRN2-F1
#
_entry.id   AF-A0A928NRN2-F1
#
_cell.length_a   1.000
_cell.length_b   1.000
_cell.length_c   1.000
_cell.angle_alpha   90.00
_cell.angle_beta   90.00
_cell.angle_gamma   90.00
#
_symmetry.space_group_name_H-M   'P 1'
#
loop_
_entity.id
_entity.type
_entity.pdbx_description
1 polymer ?
#
loop_
_entity_poly.entity_id
_entity_poly.type
_entity_poly.pdbx_seq_one_letter_code
_entity_poly.pdbx_strand_id
1 'polypeptide(L)'
;MVGKIVAQMISCIIFVYMVVVGITFILHITITERVNDICYDVADTVGTEGVFSSEVYNYLCENLSRYGEYTVTVMLKDKGDAVTCYLYGEDEILDVPLEVGDRVIIAASSNDQSLFEKITGADSRISGVKIAVIG
;
A
#
# COMPACT_ATOMS: atom_id res chain seq x y z
N MET A 1 30.57 -41.62 6.13
CA MET A 1 29.09 -41.67 6.23
C MET A 1 28.52 -40.41 6.89
N VAL A 2 29.12 -39.91 7.96
CA VAL A 2 28.69 -38.67 8.66
C VAL A 2 28.47 -37.48 7.71
N GLY A 3 29.38 -37.24 6.77
CA GLY A 3 29.23 -36.13 5.80
C GLY A 3 27.98 -36.22 4.91
N LYS A 4 27.52 -37.45 4.57
CA LYS A 4 26.27 -37.63 3.81
C LYS A 4 25.05 -37.31 4.66
N ILE A 5 25.08 -37.69 5.94
CA ILE A 5 24.00 -37.40 6.89
C ILE A 5 23.89 -35.90 7.13
N VAL A 6 25.02 -35.22 7.35
CA VAL A 6 25.06 -33.76 7.53
C VAL A 6 24.56 -33.03 6.29
N ALA A 7 25.00 -33.44 5.09
CA ALA A 7 24.51 -32.85 3.84
C ALA A 7 22.98 -33.00 3.70
N GLN A 8 22.46 -34.19 4.01
CA GLN A 8 21.03 -34.47 3.92
C GLN A 8 20.20 -33.66 4.94
N MET A 9 20.73 -33.45 6.14
CA MET A 9 20.10 -32.55 7.13
C MET A 9 20.07 -31.10 6.65
N ILE A 10 21.18 -30.59 6.11
CA ILE A 10 21.25 -29.23 5.57
C ILE A 10 20.26 -29.06 4.40
N SER A 11 20.21 -30.01 3.47
CA SER A 11 19.27 -29.97 2.36
C SER A 11 17.81 -29.95 2.82
N CYS A 12 17.46 -30.71 3.87
CA CYS A 12 16.12 -30.68 4.44
C CYS A 12 15.77 -29.31 5.04
N ILE A 13 16.71 -28.70 5.79
CA ILE A 13 16.54 -27.37 6.37
C ILE A 13 16.35 -26.32 5.28
N ILE A 14 17.16 -26.35 4.23
CA ILE A 14 17.05 -25.42 3.09
C ILE A 14 15.70 -25.58 2.38
N PHE A 15 15.23 -26.81 2.20
CA PHE A 15 13.94 -27.07 1.58
C PHE A 15 12.79 -26.49 2.39
N VAL A 16 12.77 -26.75 3.70
CA VAL A 16 11.74 -26.18 4.60
C VAL A 16 11.81 -24.66 4.59
N TYR A 17 13.02 -24.08 4.63
CA TYR A 17 13.21 -22.64 4.53
C TYR A 17 12.63 -22.06 3.23
N MET A 18 12.89 -22.67 2.08
CA MET A 18 12.32 -22.23 0.79
C MET A 18 10.78 -22.30 0.78
N VAL A 19 10.19 -23.33 1.38
CA VAL A 19 8.73 -23.43 1.48
C VAL A 19 8.17 -22.29 2.33
N VAL A 20 8.78 -21.99 3.47
CA VAL A 20 8.36 -20.88 4.34
C VAL A 20 8.48 -19.53 3.61
N VAL A 21 9.61 -19.28 2.94
CA VAL A 21 9.80 -18.06 2.12
C VAL A 21 8.70 -17.95 1.07
N GLY A 22 8.40 -19.04 0.35
CA GLY A 22 7.34 -19.05 -0.67
C GLY A 22 5.96 -18.70 -0.12
N ILE A 23 5.58 -19.27 1.03
CA ILE A 23 4.29 -18.98 1.67
C ILE A 23 4.23 -17.51 2.11
N THR A 24 5.28 -17.02 2.78
CA THR A 24 5.32 -15.62 3.25
C THR A 24 5.31 -14.62 2.10
N PHE A 25 5.94 -14.94 0.98
CA PHE A 25 5.92 -14.13 -0.24
C PHE A 25 4.50 -14.00 -0.82
N ILE A 26 3.78 -15.13 -0.95
CA ILE A 26 2.40 -15.12 -1.46
C ILE A 26 1.51 -14.26 -0.56
N LEU A 27 1.63 -14.41 0.77
CA LEU A 27 0.88 -13.59 1.72
C LEU A 27 1.20 -12.10 1.57
N HIS A 28 2.48 -11.74 1.44
CA HIS A 28 2.90 -10.35 1.25
C HIS A 28 2.31 -9.74 -0.03
N ILE A 29 2.35 -10.47 -1.14
CA ILE A 29 1.74 -10.01 -2.40
C ILE A 29 0.24 -9.87 -2.27
N THR A 30 -0.46 -10.87 -1.71
CA THR A 30 -1.92 -10.83 -1.59
C THR A 30 -2.36 -9.62 -0.75
N ILE A 31 -1.69 -9.33 0.36
CA ILE A 31 -2.00 -8.14 1.18
C ILE A 31 -1.76 -6.86 0.39
N THR A 32 -0.63 -6.78 -0.32
CA THR A 32 -0.28 -5.62 -1.16
C THR A 32 -1.32 -5.38 -2.25
N GLU A 33 -1.76 -6.44 -2.94
CA GLU A 33 -2.82 -6.36 -3.94
C GLU A 33 -4.14 -5.86 -3.35
N ARG A 34 -4.54 -6.35 -2.16
CA ARG A 34 -5.76 -5.88 -1.49
C ARG A 34 -5.69 -4.41 -1.09
N VAL A 35 -4.56 -3.96 -0.55
CA VAL A 35 -4.35 -2.55 -0.22
C VAL A 35 -4.41 -1.68 -1.48
N ASN A 36 -3.81 -2.16 -2.57
CA ASN A 36 -3.81 -1.48 -3.86
C ASN A 36 -5.22 -1.37 -4.48
N ASP A 37 -6.05 -2.41 -4.35
CA ASP A 37 -7.45 -2.43 -4.77
C ASP A 37 -8.27 -1.40 -3.97
N ILE A 38 -8.12 -1.37 -2.64
CA ILE A 38 -8.82 -0.38 -1.79
C ILE A 38 -8.43 1.05 -2.19
N CYS A 39 -7.13 1.30 -2.40
CA CYS A 39 -6.67 2.62 -2.86
C CYS A 39 -7.25 2.97 -4.23
N TYR A 40 -7.46 1.97 -5.11
CA TYR A 40 -8.05 2.18 -6.42
C TYR A 40 -9.52 2.56 -6.32
N ASP A 41 -10.31 1.80 -5.54
CA ASP A 41 -11.74 2.06 -5.35
C ASP A 41 -11.99 3.46 -4.79
N VAL A 42 -11.15 3.88 -3.83
CA VAL A 42 -11.20 5.24 -3.26
C VAL A 42 -10.82 6.28 -4.32
N ALA A 43 -9.75 6.06 -5.08
CA ALA A 43 -9.35 6.99 -6.13
C ALA A 43 -10.41 7.13 -7.23
N ASP A 44 -11.09 6.06 -7.59
CA ASP A 44 -12.18 6.07 -8.58
C ASP A 44 -13.41 6.83 -8.07
N THR A 45 -13.76 6.62 -6.79
CA THR A 45 -14.83 7.35 -6.11
C THR A 45 -14.54 8.85 -6.09
N VAL A 46 -13.34 9.25 -5.66
CA VAL A 46 -12.91 10.66 -5.62
C VAL A 46 -12.90 11.27 -7.02
N GLY A 47 -12.40 10.53 -8.02
CA GLY A 47 -12.38 10.96 -9.42
C GLY A 47 -13.77 11.22 -9.99
N THR A 48 -14.77 10.46 -9.53
CA THR A 48 -16.16 10.56 -10.00
C THR A 48 -16.98 11.60 -9.25
N GLU A 49 -16.83 11.68 -7.92
CA GLU A 49 -17.60 12.59 -7.08
C GLU A 49 -17.03 14.01 -7.06
N GLY A 50 -15.74 14.17 -7.38
CA GLY A 50 -15.06 15.48 -7.34
C GLY A 50 -14.83 16.02 -5.92
N VAL A 51 -15.01 15.18 -4.91
CA VAL A 51 -14.81 15.52 -3.50
C VAL A 51 -14.12 14.34 -2.82
N PHE A 52 -13.08 14.61 -2.05
CA PHE A 52 -12.52 13.63 -1.13
C PHE A 52 -13.15 13.82 0.24
N SER A 53 -14.25 13.12 0.51
CA SER A 53 -15.02 13.32 1.73
C SER A 53 -14.41 12.61 2.94
N SER A 54 -14.72 13.10 4.14
CA SER A 54 -14.37 12.44 5.40
C SER A 54 -14.93 11.00 5.48
N GLU A 55 -16.08 10.72 4.85
CA GLU A 55 -16.64 9.37 4.79
C GLU A 55 -15.76 8.43 3.96
N VAL A 56 -15.32 8.89 2.79
CA VAL A 56 -14.44 8.12 1.89
C VAL A 56 -13.07 7.89 2.53
N TYR A 57 -12.55 8.88 3.27
CA TYR A 57 -11.31 8.73 4.04
C TYR A 57 -11.45 7.75 5.21
N ASN A 58 -12.54 7.82 5.98
CA ASN A 58 -12.80 6.86 7.05
C ASN A 58 -12.96 5.45 6.51
N TYR A 59 -13.64 5.27 5.37
CA TYR A 59 -13.72 3.99 4.67
C TYR A 59 -12.32 3.46 4.30
N LEU A 60 -11.44 4.31 3.76
CA LEU A 60 -10.07 3.94 3.44
C LEU A 60 -9.33 3.42 4.69
N CYS A 61 -9.31 4.22 5.76
CA CYS A 61 -8.60 3.87 7.00
C CYS A 61 -9.17 2.61 7.67
N GLU A 62 -10.50 2.47 7.75
CA GLU A 62 -11.15 1.28 8.30
C GLU A 62 -10.80 0.02 7.50
N ASN A 63 -10.80 0.08 6.17
CA ASN A 63 -10.48 -1.08 5.35
C ASN A 63 -9.00 -1.44 5.40
N LEU A 64 -8.09 -0.46 5.43
CA LEU A 64 -6.65 -0.70 5.57
C LEU A 64 -6.31 -1.29 6.94
N SER A 65 -6.97 -0.86 8.02
CA SER A 65 -6.73 -1.36 9.38
C SER A 65 -6.93 -2.88 9.52
N ARG A 66 -7.71 -3.50 8.62
CA ARG A 66 -7.92 -4.95 8.58
C ARG A 66 -6.69 -5.74 8.14
N TYR A 67 -5.75 -5.09 7.46
CA TYR A 67 -4.56 -5.70 6.89
C TYR A 67 -3.27 -5.34 7.62
N GLY A 68 -3.33 -4.43 8.60
CA GLY A 68 -2.17 -3.98 9.37
C GLY A 68 -2.26 -2.50 9.75
N GLU A 69 -1.19 -1.98 10.34
CA GLU A 69 -1.03 -0.55 10.59
C GLU A 69 -0.47 0.13 9.34
N TYR A 70 -1.24 1.05 8.78
CA TYR A 70 -0.86 1.82 7.59
C TYR A 70 -0.84 3.30 7.92
N THR A 71 0.18 3.99 7.40
CA THR A 71 0.14 5.45 7.24
C THR A 71 -0.42 5.76 5.86
N VAL A 72 -1.55 6.47 5.84
CA VAL A 72 -2.13 7.03 4.62
C VAL A 72 -1.54 8.41 4.40
N THR A 73 -1.15 8.70 3.16
CA THR A 73 -0.70 10.02 2.74
C THR A 73 -1.51 10.43 1.54
N VAL A 74 -2.15 11.59 1.64
CA VAL A 74 -2.96 12.16 0.57
C VAL A 74 -2.28 13.45 0.11
N MET A 75 -2.19 13.65 -1.21
CA MET A 75 -1.60 14.86 -1.79
C MET A 75 -2.48 15.37 -2.91
N LEU A 76 -2.74 16.67 -2.94
CA LEU A 76 -3.47 17.32 -4.03
C LEU A 76 -2.50 18.04 -4.96
N LYS A 77 -2.68 17.83 -6.26
CA LYS A 77 -1.95 18.54 -7.31
C LYS A 77 -2.94 19.27 -8.22
N ASP A 78 -2.90 20.60 -8.12
CA ASP A 78 -3.72 21.54 -8.89
C ASP A 78 -3.30 21.60 -10.36
N LYS A 79 -4.28 21.84 -11.24
CA LYS A 79 -4.17 22.08 -12.68
C LYS A 79 -3.64 23.49 -12.98
N GLY A 80 -2.49 23.86 -12.41
CA GLY A 80 -1.91 25.20 -12.58
C GLY A 80 -0.41 25.24 -12.85
N ASP A 81 0.37 24.35 -12.25
CA ASP A 81 1.82 24.39 -12.42
C ASP A 81 2.43 23.00 -12.20
N ALA A 82 3.31 22.59 -13.12
CA ALA A 82 4.01 21.31 -13.02
C ALA A 82 4.95 21.21 -11.81
N VAL A 83 5.10 22.31 -11.06
CA VAL A 83 6.20 22.58 -10.10
C VAL A 83 5.71 22.62 -8.64
N THR A 84 4.44 22.88 -8.36
CA THR A 84 3.91 22.97 -6.99
C THR A 84 3.06 21.75 -6.64
N CYS A 85 3.69 20.72 -6.09
CA CYS A 85 2.99 19.75 -5.25
C CYS A 85 2.80 20.40 -3.88
N TYR A 86 1.59 20.90 -3.60
CA TYR A 86 1.26 21.26 -2.24
C TYR A 86 1.03 19.95 -1.47
N LEU A 87 1.89 19.70 -0.48
CA LEU A 87 1.68 18.67 0.53
C LEU A 87 0.58 19.18 1.46
N TYR A 88 -0.65 19.18 0.98
CA TYR A 88 -1.79 19.40 1.85
C TYR A 88 -1.94 18.20 2.78
N GLY A 89 -2.11 18.44 4.07
CA GLY A 89 -2.50 17.39 5.01
C GLY A 89 -3.89 16.86 4.67
N GLU A 90 -4.25 15.68 5.16
CA GLU A 90 -5.60 15.14 5.01
C GLU A 90 -6.67 16.17 5.45
N ASP A 91 -6.46 16.83 6.58
CA ASP A 91 -7.34 17.88 7.12
C ASP A 91 -7.59 19.07 6.19
N GLU A 92 -6.71 19.31 5.20
CA GLU A 92 -6.79 20.44 4.29
C GLU A 92 -7.47 20.10 2.96
N ILE A 93 -7.58 18.80 2.62
CA ILE A 93 -8.19 18.30 1.38
C ILE A 93 -9.61 17.77 1.65
N LEU A 94 -9.88 17.28 2.86
CA LEU A 94 -11.14 16.63 3.20
C LEU A 94 -12.33 17.58 3.09
N ASP A 95 -13.40 17.07 2.49
CA ASP A 95 -14.69 17.75 2.30
C ASP A 95 -14.61 19.07 1.51
N VAL A 96 -13.49 19.31 0.81
CA VAL A 96 -13.31 20.44 -0.11
C VAL A 96 -13.69 20.01 -1.52
N PRO A 97 -14.53 20.78 -2.24
CA PRO A 97 -14.82 20.51 -3.65
C PRO A 97 -13.57 20.73 -4.51
N LEU A 98 -13.24 19.74 -5.34
CA LEU A 98 -12.09 19.75 -6.24
C LEU A 98 -12.50 20.19 -7.63
N GLU A 99 -11.57 20.77 -8.38
CA GLU A 99 -11.83 21.25 -9.74
C GLU A 99 -11.49 20.18 -10.80
N VAL A 100 -12.18 20.27 -11.94
CA VAL A 100 -11.98 19.34 -13.06
C VAL A 100 -10.55 19.42 -13.59
N GLY A 101 -9.83 18.30 -13.49
CA GLY A 101 -8.42 18.15 -13.85
C GLY A 101 -7.44 18.18 -12.68
N ASP A 102 -7.92 18.41 -11.46
CA ASP A 102 -7.14 18.19 -10.24
C ASP A 102 -6.75 16.71 -10.11
N ARG A 103 -5.65 16.47 -9.40
CA ARG A 103 -5.15 15.13 -9.14
C ARG A 103 -4.95 14.90 -7.65
N VAL A 104 -5.66 13.93 -7.11
CA VAL A 104 -5.48 13.48 -5.72
C VAL A 104 -4.64 12.21 -5.74
N ILE A 105 -3.48 12.24 -5.10
CA ILE A 105 -2.60 11.09 -4.93
C ILE A 105 -2.89 10.49 -3.57
N ILE A 106 -3.22 9.21 -3.54
CA ILE A 106 -3.47 8.43 -2.34
C ILE A 106 -2.37 7.37 -2.24
N ALA A 107 -1.60 7.41 -1.16
CA ALA A 107 -0.56 6.45 -0.88
C ALA A 107 -0.78 5.79 0.49
N ALA A 108 -0.65 4.47 0.54
CA ALA A 108 -0.70 3.68 1.76
C ALA A 108 0.66 2.99 1.98
N SER A 109 1.28 3.28 3.12
CA SER A 109 2.55 2.68 3.52
C SER A 109 2.38 1.86 4.79
N SER A 110 2.82 0.62 4.78
CA SER A 110 2.82 -0.24 5.96
C SER A 110 3.84 0.27 6.99
N ASN A 111 3.42 0.39 8.25
CA ASN A 111 4.30 0.76 9.34
C ASN A 111 5.17 -0.42 9.81
N ASP A 112 4.63 -1.62 9.64
CA ASP A 112 5.27 -2.86 10.06
C ASP A 112 5.91 -3.60 8.88
N GLN A 113 7.07 -4.20 9.15
CA GLN A 113 7.66 -5.18 8.26
C GLN A 113 6.89 -6.50 8.30
N SER A 114 6.52 -6.99 7.12
CA SER A 114 5.97 -8.31 6.90
C SER A 114 6.97 -9.41 7.27
N LEU A 115 6.46 -10.62 7.49
CA LEU A 115 7.31 -11.79 7.74
C LEU A 115 8.25 -12.09 6.57
N PHE A 116 7.80 -11.85 5.33
CA PHE A 116 8.63 -11.98 4.14
C PHE A 116 9.84 -11.05 4.19
N GLU A 117 9.62 -9.77 4.49
CA GLU A 117 10.69 -8.77 4.61
C GLU A 117 11.65 -9.11 5.76
N LYS A 118 11.13 -9.55 6.91
CA LYS A 118 11.95 -9.99 8.05
C LYS A 118 12.84 -11.19 7.72
N ILE A 119 12.34 -12.13 6.92
CA ILE A 119 13.07 -13.35 6.56
C ILE A 119 14.09 -13.09 5.44
N THR A 120 13.74 -12.24 4.47
CA THR A 120 14.55 -12.02 3.26
C THR A 120 15.46 -10.79 3.32
N GLY A 121 15.17 -9.83 4.21
CA GLY A 121 15.84 -8.53 4.25
C GLY A 121 15.38 -7.56 3.17
N ALA A 122 14.33 -7.88 2.41
CA ALA A 122 13.72 -6.96 1.46
C ALA A 122 13.00 -5.80 2.18
N ASP A 123 12.91 -4.64 1.53
CA ASP A 123 12.17 -3.46 2.03
C ASP A 123 11.12 -3.05 0.99
N SER A 124 9.86 -3.36 1.27
CA SER A 124 8.69 -3.16 0.40
C SER A 124 7.53 -2.56 1.21
N ARG A 125 7.77 -1.37 1.78
CA ARG A 125 6.80 -0.72 2.69
C ARG A 125 5.66 -0.01 2.00
N ILE A 126 5.82 0.38 0.73
CA ILE A 126 4.77 1.05 -0.04
C ILE A 126 3.83 -0.04 -0.56
N SER A 127 2.61 -0.06 -0.04
CA SER A 127 1.62 -1.11 -0.35
C SER A 127 0.59 -0.68 -1.39
N GLY A 128 0.39 0.63 -1.58
CA GLY A 128 -0.47 1.14 -2.65
C GLY A 128 -0.20 2.61 -2.96
N VAL A 129 -0.20 2.96 -4.25
CA VAL A 129 -0.18 4.36 -4.72
C VAL A 129 -1.15 4.49 -5.88
N LYS A 130 -2.13 5.38 -5.74
CA LYS A 130 -3.13 5.68 -6.77
C LYS A 130 -3.31 7.16 -6.95
N ILE A 131 -3.77 7.53 -8.14
CA ILE A 131 -4.03 8.91 -8.52
C ILE A 131 -5.47 8.97 -9.01
N ALA A 132 -6.32 9.67 -8.27
CA ALA A 132 -7.62 10.11 -8.74
C ALA A 132 -7.42 11.31 -9.65
N VAL A 133 -8.05 11.30 -10.82
CA VAL A 133 -8.11 12.47 -11.71
C VAL A 133 -9.56 12.91 -11.72
N ILE A 134 -9.81 14.16 -11.33
CA ILE A 134 -11.18 14.69 -11.27
C ILE A 134 -11.69 14.92 -12.69
N GLY A 135 -12.75 14.20 -13.05
CA GLY A 135 -13.38 14.18 -14.38
C GLY A 135 -14.35 15.32 -14.63
#